data_AF-A0AAN9BKD3-F1
#
_entry.id   AF-A0AAN9BKD3-F1
#
_cell.length_a   1.000
_cell.length_b   1.000
_cell.length_c   1.000
_cell.angle_alpha   90.00
_cell.angle_beta   90.00
_cell.angle_gamma   90.00
#
_symmetry.space_group_name_H-M   'P 1'
#
loop_
_entity.id
_entity.type
_entity.pdbx_description
1 polymer ?
#
loop_
_entity_poly.entity_id
_entity_poly.type
_entity_poly.pdbx_seq_one_letter_code
_entity_poly.pdbx_strand_id
1 'polypeptide(L)'
;MLVIVIPVLVLVCPCQGFPEQVPDTATIKDELLENKLISLLREHEARTASLFKIQNTKLEYLTNLLRSQEQKLYNQEILLQKQGAKLSYQETLLLQQRRTIEQLTNRHSRSKSFQDQNLRQKRNKSQPKTRRVGKSRLEKRRVGKTSDSTPHDVMLLRDAADPLEAVVSRISQQVTEIEADFQAFKTQTANDIQTSKTKTDNDINALKTQTTGDIQTLQNSNTQQDLAIQDTQSSTFVHWGSSTCSNLSGIVYSGVVGGAWYRHSGSATNYLCMTMSPVASSHPVTGVVAYLYGSEYETWDSYQFRVPVCAVCRSTLSTTVMIPGTNVCTPGWHLQYSGFIMTGTYFHDAGSEYICVDSKLENTTLGDASQEGAVLEYTVTRCGTLPCTVYSNNTVVTCAVCSK
;
A
#
# COMPACT_ATOMS: atom_id res chain seq x y z
N MET A 1 -51.71 9.65 19.36
CA MET A 1 -52.97 9.23 20.02
C MET A 1 -52.91 7.73 20.28
N LEU A 2 -52.51 7.36 21.49
CA LEU A 2 -53.01 6.16 22.16
C LEU A 2 -52.84 6.46 23.66
N VAL A 3 -53.97 6.68 24.32
CA VAL A 3 -54.13 6.96 25.76
C VAL A 3 -54.77 5.71 26.33
N ILE A 4 -54.28 5.19 27.47
CA ILE A 4 -54.97 4.38 28.50
C ILE A 4 -53.93 4.21 29.63
N VAL A 5 -53.93 5.04 30.67
CA VAL A 5 -54.74 5.01 31.92
C VAL A 5 -54.20 4.00 32.95
N ILE A 6 -53.55 4.57 33.97
CA ILE A 6 -53.28 3.98 35.29
C ILE A 6 -54.57 4.02 36.12
N PRO A 7 -54.80 3.05 37.03
CA PRO A 7 -55.26 3.42 38.37
C PRO A 7 -54.41 2.82 39.50
N VAL A 8 -54.37 3.60 40.57
CA VAL A 8 -53.58 3.51 41.81
C VAL A 8 -54.48 3.01 42.95
N LEU A 9 -53.97 2.07 43.77
CA LEU A 9 -54.23 1.81 45.22
C LEU A 9 -55.70 1.57 45.69
N VAL A 10 -56.05 0.78 46.71
CA VAL A 10 -55.58 0.63 48.10
C VAL A 10 -56.21 -0.67 48.66
N LEU A 11 -55.51 -1.48 49.47
CA LEU A 11 -55.98 -1.89 50.81
C LEU A 11 -54.96 -2.73 51.57
N VAL A 12 -54.72 -2.22 52.78
CA VAL A 12 -53.77 -2.60 53.82
C VAL A 12 -54.32 -3.78 54.62
N CYS A 13 -53.46 -4.68 55.09
CA CYS A 13 -53.65 -5.33 56.39
C CYS A 13 -52.29 -5.58 57.07
N PRO A 14 -52.17 -5.42 58.40
CA PRO A 14 -50.88 -5.23 59.08
C PRO A 14 -50.42 -6.50 59.82
N CYS A 15 -49.10 -6.75 59.83
CA CYS A 15 -48.45 -7.44 60.94
C CYS A 15 -47.14 -6.72 61.26
N GLN A 16 -47.07 -6.14 62.46
CA GLN A 16 -45.88 -5.56 63.05
C GLN A 16 -44.93 -6.65 63.57
N GLY A 17 -43.64 -6.45 63.31
CA GLY A 17 -42.51 -7.15 63.94
C GLY A 17 -41.19 -6.53 63.49
N PHE A 18 -40.64 -5.63 64.31
CA PHE A 18 -39.29 -5.02 64.22
C PHE A 18 -38.18 -6.06 64.46
N PRO A 19 -36.88 -5.75 64.30
CA PRO A 19 -36.18 -5.08 63.19
C PRO A 19 -34.91 -5.84 62.76
N GLU A 20 -34.52 -5.79 61.48
CA GLU A 20 -33.10 -5.95 61.13
C GLU A 20 -32.80 -5.22 59.82
N GLN A 21 -32.12 -4.07 59.92
CA GLN A 21 -31.53 -3.42 58.76
C GLN A 21 -30.27 -4.20 58.37
N VAL A 22 -30.38 -5.03 57.34
CA VAL A 22 -29.26 -5.47 56.53
C VAL A 22 -29.45 -4.85 55.14
N PRO A 23 -28.54 -4.00 54.64
CA PRO A 23 -28.60 -3.61 53.24
C PRO A 23 -28.33 -4.84 52.38
N ASP A 24 -29.29 -5.21 51.54
CA ASP A 24 -29.15 -6.29 50.57
C ASP A 24 -27.92 -6.07 49.68
N THR A 25 -26.90 -6.89 49.90
CA THR A 25 -25.67 -6.93 49.07
C THR A 25 -25.94 -7.38 47.62
N ALA A 26 -27.15 -7.88 47.33
CA ALA A 26 -27.60 -8.26 46.00
C ALA A 26 -27.93 -7.01 45.13
N THR A 27 -28.58 -5.99 45.70
CA THR A 27 -28.99 -4.79 44.95
C THR A 27 -27.79 -3.92 44.56
N ILE A 28 -26.74 -3.90 45.40
CA ILE A 28 -25.49 -3.15 45.15
C ILE A 28 -24.65 -3.79 44.02
N LYS A 29 -24.73 -5.13 43.86
CA LYS A 29 -23.99 -5.85 42.80
C LYS A 29 -24.58 -5.62 41.42
N ASP A 30 -25.90 -5.55 41.31
CA ASP A 30 -26.58 -5.26 40.04
C ASP A 30 -26.33 -3.81 39.59
N GLU A 31 -26.37 -2.84 40.51
CA GLU A 31 -26.07 -1.44 40.20
C GLU A 31 -24.59 -1.24 39.81
N LEU A 32 -23.66 -1.98 40.42
CA LEU A 32 -22.24 -1.95 40.05
C LEU A 32 -21.99 -2.57 38.67
N LEU A 33 -22.70 -3.64 38.33
CA LEU A 33 -22.59 -4.33 37.04
C LEU A 33 -23.19 -3.49 35.91
N GLU A 34 -24.37 -2.88 36.12
CA GLU A 34 -24.99 -1.96 35.17
C GLU A 34 -24.11 -0.74 34.92
N ASN A 35 -23.57 -0.12 35.97
CA ASN A 35 -22.66 1.02 35.82
C ASN A 35 -21.38 0.67 35.05
N LYS A 36 -20.85 -0.54 35.25
CA LYS A 36 -19.66 -1.02 34.52
C LYS A 36 -19.99 -1.32 33.05
N LEU A 37 -21.17 -1.85 32.76
CA LEU A 37 -21.64 -2.10 31.40
C LEU A 37 -21.88 -0.77 30.64
N ILE A 38 -22.50 0.22 31.30
CA ILE A 38 -22.70 1.57 30.74
C ILE A 38 -21.35 2.25 30.44
N SER A 39 -20.36 2.10 31.31
CA SER A 39 -19.01 2.61 31.10
C SER A 39 -18.35 2.00 29.85
N LEU A 40 -18.41 0.67 29.72
CA LEU A 40 -17.85 -0.06 28.57
C LEU A 40 -18.55 0.31 27.25
N LEU A 41 -19.88 0.47 27.29
CA LEU A 41 -20.66 0.90 26.12
C LEU A 41 -20.28 2.32 25.67
N ARG A 42 -20.13 3.27 26.60
CA ARG A 42 -19.66 4.63 26.29
C ARG A 42 -18.26 4.64 25.70
N GLU A 43 -17.37 3.79 26.20
CA GLU A 43 -16.01 3.67 25.67
C GLU A 43 -16.00 3.07 24.25
N HIS A 44 -16.84 2.07 24.00
CA HIS A 44 -17.03 1.50 22.66
C HIS A 44 -17.63 2.52 21.68
N GLU A 45 -18.64 3.29 22.09
CA GLU A 45 -19.22 4.38 21.29
C GLU A 45 -18.18 5.48 20.96
N ALA A 46 -17.33 5.86 21.92
CA ALA A 46 -16.26 6.82 21.69
C ALA A 46 -15.20 6.30 20.70
N ARG A 47 -14.82 5.02 20.81
CA ARG A 47 -13.86 4.38 19.89
C ARG A 47 -14.41 4.26 18.48
N THR A 48 -15.67 3.87 18.33
CA THR A 48 -16.34 3.76 17.02
C THR A 48 -16.55 5.13 16.36
N ALA A 49 -16.91 6.16 17.13
CA ALA A 49 -17.00 7.54 16.62
C ALA A 49 -15.64 8.09 16.16
N SER A 50 -14.56 7.76 16.89
CA SER A 50 -13.19 8.14 16.50
C SER A 50 -12.75 7.48 15.19
N LEU A 51 -12.99 6.17 15.05
CA LEU A 51 -12.70 5.42 13.82
C LEU A 51 -13.47 5.97 12.62
N PHE A 52 -14.76 6.29 12.79
CA PHE A 52 -15.58 6.88 11.74
C PHE A 52 -15.06 8.27 11.30
N LYS A 53 -14.62 9.09 12.26
CA LYS A 53 -14.02 10.41 11.97
C LYS A 53 -12.72 10.29 11.18
N ILE A 54 -11.86 9.32 11.53
CA ILE A 54 -10.61 9.04 10.82
C ILE A 54 -10.90 8.58 9.38
N GLN A 55 -11.84 7.65 9.19
CA GLN A 55 -12.23 7.16 7.87
C GLN A 55 -12.77 8.28 6.98
N ASN A 56 -13.63 9.16 7.52
CA ASN A 56 -14.15 10.30 6.77
C ASN A 56 -13.07 11.31 6.40
N THR A 57 -12.09 11.56 7.27
CA THR A 57 -10.98 12.47 6.98
C THR A 57 -10.10 11.91 5.86
N LYS A 58 -9.85 10.59 5.85
CA LYS A 58 -9.10 9.91 4.78
C LYS A 58 -9.86 9.96 3.45
N LEU A 59 -11.18 9.76 3.49
CA LEU A 59 -12.03 9.82 2.30
C LEU A 59 -12.07 11.25 1.70
N GLU A 60 -12.17 12.28 2.55
CA GLU A 60 -12.16 13.68 2.13
C GLU A 60 -10.81 14.07 1.50
N TYR A 61 -9.70 13.63 2.09
CA TYR A 61 -8.36 13.83 1.52
C TYR A 61 -8.21 13.19 0.13
N LEU A 62 -8.61 11.92 -0.01
CA LEU A 62 -8.55 11.21 -1.29
C LEU A 62 -9.43 11.87 -2.36
N THR A 63 -10.61 12.35 -1.96
CA THR A 63 -11.53 13.07 -2.85
C THR A 63 -10.92 14.38 -3.35
N ASN A 64 -10.27 15.14 -2.47
CA ASN A 64 -9.60 16.39 -2.84
C ASN A 64 -8.38 16.14 -3.75
N LEU A 65 -7.63 15.06 -3.51
CA LEU A 65 -6.51 14.66 -4.35
C LEU A 65 -6.96 14.27 -5.77
N LEU A 66 -8.02 13.47 -5.88
CA LEU A 66 -8.62 13.09 -7.16
C LEU A 66 -9.08 14.32 -7.95
N ARG A 67 -9.82 15.24 -7.30
CA ARG A 67 -10.28 16.48 -7.93
C ARG A 67 -9.12 17.35 -8.44
N SER A 68 -8.02 17.40 -7.68
CA SER A 68 -6.81 18.13 -8.08
C SER A 68 -6.15 17.51 -9.32
N GLN A 69 -6.10 16.18 -9.42
CA GLN A 69 -5.56 15.47 -10.58
C GLN A 69 -6.44 15.66 -11.83
N GLU A 70 -7.75 15.57 -11.67
CA GLU A 70 -8.71 15.82 -12.76
C GLU A 70 -8.57 17.23 -13.33
N GLN A 71 -8.42 18.25 -12.47
CA GLN A 71 -8.23 19.63 -12.92
C GLN A 71 -6.92 19.81 -13.70
N LYS A 72 -5.84 19.12 -13.30
CA LYS A 72 -4.56 19.16 -14.03
C LYS A 72 -4.69 18.52 -15.42
N LEU A 73 -5.34 17.36 -15.51
CA LEU A 73 -5.61 16.68 -16.78
C LEU A 73 -6.44 17.56 -17.72
N TYR A 74 -7.51 18.17 -17.21
CA TYR A 74 -8.36 19.07 -17.98
C TYR A 74 -7.60 20.28 -18.53
N ASN A 75 -6.76 20.91 -17.70
CA ASN A 75 -5.94 22.05 -18.13
C ASN A 75 -4.92 21.66 -19.21
N GLN A 76 -4.36 20.45 -19.12
CA GLN A 76 -3.43 19.91 -20.10
C GLN A 76 -4.11 19.63 -21.44
N GLU A 77 -5.34 19.10 -21.42
CA GLU A 77 -6.15 18.87 -22.62
C GLU A 77 -6.45 20.18 -23.37
N ILE A 78 -6.84 21.25 -22.65
CA ILE A 78 -7.05 22.57 -23.25
C ILE A 78 -5.77 23.09 -23.94
N LEU A 79 -4.61 22.88 -23.33
CA LEU A 79 -3.34 23.32 -23.89
C LEU A 79 -3.02 22.59 -25.21
N LEU A 80 -3.26 21.28 -25.25
CA LEU A 80 -3.08 20.44 -26.44
C LEU A 80 -4.05 20.84 -27.57
N GLN A 81 -5.31 21.13 -27.24
CA GLN A 81 -6.29 21.62 -28.22
C GLN A 81 -5.86 22.95 -28.84
N LYS A 82 -5.35 23.89 -28.03
CA LYS A 82 -4.84 25.18 -28.53
C LYS A 82 -3.63 25.00 -29.46
N GLN A 83 -2.72 24.08 -29.14
CA GLN A 83 -1.58 23.77 -30.00
C GLN A 83 -2.03 23.12 -31.32
N GLY A 84 -2.97 22.18 -31.28
CA GLY A 84 -3.56 21.56 -32.47
C GLY A 84 -4.22 22.56 -33.41
N ALA A 85 -4.99 23.51 -32.87
CA ALA A 85 -5.61 24.58 -33.66
C ALA A 85 -4.56 25.48 -34.35
N LYS A 86 -3.46 25.79 -33.65
CA LYS A 86 -2.36 26.61 -34.20
C LYS A 86 -1.63 25.88 -35.34
N LEU A 87 -1.38 24.57 -35.19
CA LEU A 87 -0.78 23.72 -36.23
C LEU A 87 -1.68 23.61 -37.46
N SER A 88 -2.98 23.37 -37.27
CA SER A 88 -3.95 23.29 -38.37
C SER A 88 -4.01 24.59 -39.18
N TYR A 89 -4.00 25.75 -38.51
CA TYR A 89 -3.96 27.04 -39.18
C TYR A 89 -2.70 27.22 -40.03
N GLN A 90 -1.54 26.80 -39.53
CA GLN A 90 -0.28 26.87 -40.27
C GLN A 90 -0.23 25.94 -41.49
N GLU A 91 -0.76 24.72 -41.39
CA GLU A 91 -0.87 23.81 -42.55
C GLU A 91 -1.75 24.41 -43.65
N THR A 92 -2.85 25.05 -43.26
CA THR A 92 -3.77 25.69 -44.20
C THR A 92 -3.09 26.83 -44.95
N LEU A 93 -2.30 27.64 -44.23
CA LEU A 93 -1.54 28.75 -44.81
C LEU A 93 -0.46 28.26 -45.77
N LEU A 94 0.27 27.20 -45.41
CA LEU A 94 1.28 26.56 -46.26
C LEU A 94 0.68 26.00 -47.55
N LEU A 95 -0.50 25.36 -47.47
CA LEU A 95 -1.21 24.85 -48.64
C LEU A 95 -1.66 25.98 -49.58
N GLN A 96 -2.11 27.11 -49.02
CA GLN A 96 -2.50 28.28 -49.81
C GLN A 96 -1.29 28.93 -50.51
N GLN A 97 -0.15 29.03 -49.82
CA GLN A 97 1.10 29.48 -50.42
C GLN A 97 1.53 28.55 -51.56
N ARG A 98 1.48 27.23 -51.36
CA ARG A 98 1.85 26.24 -52.39
C ARG A 98 1.01 26.38 -53.65
N ARG A 99 -0.32 26.51 -53.51
CA ARG A 99 -1.23 26.73 -54.66
C ARG A 99 -0.90 28.03 -55.41
N THR A 100 -0.56 29.09 -54.67
CA THR A 100 -0.20 30.38 -55.26
C THR A 100 1.09 30.28 -56.08
N ILE A 101 2.10 29.58 -55.54
CA ILE A 101 3.35 29.30 -56.25
C ILE A 101 3.07 28.50 -57.53
N GLU A 102 2.28 27.42 -57.45
CA GLU A 102 1.93 26.61 -58.62
C GLU A 102 1.22 27.43 -59.73
N GLN A 103 0.31 28.34 -59.35
CA GLN A 103 -0.35 29.23 -60.29
C GLN A 103 0.63 30.19 -60.97
N LEU A 104 1.55 30.78 -60.21
CA LEU A 104 2.58 31.67 -60.74
C LEU A 104 3.56 30.93 -61.67
N THR A 105 3.99 29.72 -61.29
CA THR A 105 4.84 28.86 -62.11
C THR A 105 4.15 28.49 -63.42
N ASN A 106 2.87 28.13 -63.38
CA ASN A 106 2.11 27.81 -64.59
C ASN A 106 1.93 29.02 -65.53
N ARG A 107 1.70 30.22 -64.97
CA ARG A 107 1.66 31.46 -65.77
C ARG A 107 3.00 31.77 -66.40
N HIS A 108 4.10 31.59 -65.67
CA HIS A 108 5.45 31.81 -66.20
C HIS A 108 5.79 30.84 -67.33
N SER A 109 5.45 29.55 -67.18
CA SER A 109 5.63 28.53 -68.22
C SER A 109 4.84 28.84 -69.49
N ARG A 110 3.59 29.32 -69.35
CA ARG A 110 2.77 29.77 -70.50
C ARG A 110 3.36 31.01 -71.18
N SER A 111 3.87 31.97 -70.42
CA SER A 111 4.54 33.17 -70.95
C SER A 111 5.80 32.80 -71.75
N LYS A 112 6.64 31.88 -71.22
CA LYS A 112 7.81 31.35 -71.94
C LYS A 112 7.42 30.63 -73.23
N SER A 113 6.39 29.78 -73.18
CA SER A 113 5.88 29.10 -74.38
C SER A 113 5.39 30.08 -75.45
N PHE A 114 4.77 31.19 -75.06
CA PHE A 114 4.30 32.23 -75.97
C PHE A 114 5.46 33.03 -76.59
N GLN A 115 6.49 33.35 -75.80
CA GLN A 115 7.74 33.94 -76.30
C GLN A 115 8.48 32.99 -77.27
N ASP A 116 8.58 31.71 -76.96
CA ASP A 116 9.21 30.70 -77.82
C ASP A 116 8.46 30.48 -79.14
N GLN A 117 7.13 30.53 -79.13
CA GLN A 117 6.31 30.48 -80.35
C GLN A 117 6.51 31.73 -81.22
N ASN A 118 6.58 32.92 -80.62
CA ASN A 118 6.88 34.16 -81.34
C ASN A 118 8.31 34.17 -81.94
N LEU A 119 9.30 33.64 -81.21
CA LEU A 119 10.67 33.44 -81.71
C LEU A 119 10.72 32.44 -82.87
N ARG A 120 9.96 31.34 -82.80
CA ARG A 120 9.85 30.36 -83.90
C ARG A 120 9.14 30.94 -85.13
N GLN A 121 8.09 31.74 -84.98
CA GLN A 121 7.44 32.43 -86.10
C GLN A 121 8.34 33.47 -86.77
N LYS A 122 9.14 34.22 -85.99
CA LYS A 122 10.16 35.13 -86.54
C LYS A 122 11.27 34.38 -87.29
N ARG A 123 11.67 33.19 -86.82
CA ARG A 123 12.72 32.36 -87.43
C ARG A 123 12.24 31.64 -88.71
N ASN A 124 10.97 31.28 -88.81
CA ASN A 124 10.39 30.69 -90.02
C ASN A 124 10.13 31.71 -91.15
N LYS A 125 10.15 33.02 -90.86
CA LYS A 125 10.14 34.08 -91.89
C LYS A 125 11.54 34.40 -92.43
N SER A 126 12.60 33.84 -91.85
CA SER A 126 13.98 34.18 -92.15
C SER A 126 14.89 32.96 -92.15
N GLN A 127 14.69 32.02 -93.08
CA GLN A 127 15.84 31.20 -93.52
C GLN A 127 15.72 30.64 -94.95
N PRO A 128 16.75 30.84 -95.81
CA PRO A 128 16.89 30.23 -97.12
C PRO A 128 17.54 28.83 -97.08
N LYS A 129 17.29 28.03 -98.11
CA LYS A 129 17.91 26.71 -98.35
C LYS A 129 19.36 26.88 -98.82
N THR A 130 20.34 26.21 -98.20
CA THR A 130 21.10 25.06 -98.77
C THR A 130 22.35 24.64 -97.95
N ARG A 131 22.42 23.32 -97.69
CA ARG A 131 23.55 22.35 -97.59
C ARG A 131 24.85 22.73 -98.35
N ARG A 132 26.11 22.30 -98.06
CA ARG A 132 26.68 21.18 -97.25
C ARG A 132 28.24 21.29 -97.20
N VAL A 133 28.86 20.41 -96.37
CA VAL A 133 30.28 19.93 -96.31
C VAL A 133 31.23 20.78 -95.44
N GLY A 134 32.00 20.29 -94.46
CA GLY A 134 32.28 18.96 -93.91
C GLY A 134 33.77 18.87 -93.48
N LYS A 135 34.06 18.28 -92.29
CA LYS A 135 35.36 18.00 -91.62
C LYS A 135 35.81 19.07 -90.60
N SER A 136 36.53 18.79 -89.50
CA SER A 136 36.85 17.58 -88.72
C SER A 136 37.59 18.02 -87.43
N ARG A 137 37.25 17.40 -86.29
CA ARG A 137 38.06 17.00 -85.11
C ARG A 137 39.17 17.90 -84.47
N LEU A 138 39.10 17.93 -83.13
CA LEU A 138 40.14 18.08 -82.07
C LEU A 138 40.65 19.47 -81.65
N GLU A 139 40.04 19.96 -80.56
CA GLU A 139 40.63 20.08 -79.20
C GLU A 139 41.83 21.01 -78.88
N LYS A 140 41.54 21.90 -77.91
CA LYS A 140 42.34 22.50 -76.81
C LYS A 140 43.31 23.68 -77.08
N ARG A 141 42.90 24.77 -76.42
CA ARG A 141 43.59 25.60 -75.41
C ARG A 141 44.41 26.84 -75.83
N ARG A 142 44.01 27.92 -75.14
CA ARG A 142 44.75 29.04 -74.52
C ARG A 142 45.07 30.29 -75.36
N VAL A 143 44.37 31.36 -74.95
CA VAL A 143 44.86 32.68 -74.46
C VAL A 143 45.74 33.52 -75.39
N GLY A 144 45.22 34.71 -75.70
CA GLY A 144 45.96 35.96 -75.44
C GLY A 144 45.97 37.01 -76.56
N LYS A 145 45.35 38.17 -76.26
CA LYS A 145 45.68 39.56 -76.70
C LYS A 145 45.63 39.87 -78.20
N THR A 146 45.35 41.07 -78.73
CA THR A 146 44.81 42.40 -78.37
C THR A 146 44.73 43.16 -79.71
N SER A 147 44.00 44.29 -79.75
CA SER A 147 44.06 45.40 -80.74
C SER A 147 43.63 45.08 -82.18
N ASP A 148 42.98 45.94 -82.96
CA ASP A 148 42.35 47.25 -82.83
C ASP A 148 41.71 47.52 -84.22
N SER A 149 40.87 48.56 -84.33
CA SER A 149 40.23 49.17 -85.52
C SER A 149 38.70 49.04 -85.64
N THR A 150 38.07 50.19 -85.39
CA THR A 150 36.68 50.65 -85.62
C THR A 150 36.44 51.00 -87.11
N PRO A 151 35.30 51.58 -87.55
CA PRO A 151 33.90 51.53 -87.07
C PRO A 151 32.89 51.23 -88.21
N HIS A 152 31.68 50.77 -87.89
CA HIS A 152 30.48 51.24 -88.60
C HIS A 152 29.25 51.21 -87.70
N ASP A 153 28.61 52.37 -87.62
CA ASP A 153 27.35 52.66 -86.95
C ASP A 153 26.22 51.74 -87.44
N VAL A 154 25.52 51.14 -86.47
CA VAL A 154 24.07 50.95 -86.57
C VAL A 154 23.47 51.58 -85.32
N MET A 155 23.07 52.84 -85.49
CA MET A 155 22.22 53.57 -84.56
C MET A 155 20.85 52.87 -84.53
N LEU A 156 20.57 52.12 -83.46
CA LEU A 156 19.21 51.81 -83.05
C LEU A 156 19.00 52.34 -81.63
N LEU A 157 18.17 53.38 -81.60
CA LEU A 157 17.54 54.05 -80.49
C LEU A 157 17.44 53.20 -79.21
N ARG A 158 17.95 53.81 -78.14
CA ARG A 158 17.59 53.50 -76.76
C ARG A 158 16.09 53.79 -76.55
N ASP A 159 15.55 53.18 -75.50
CA ASP A 159 14.31 53.53 -74.78
C ASP A 159 13.06 52.69 -75.08
N ALA A 160 13.04 51.51 -74.48
CA ALA A 160 11.98 51.17 -73.53
C ALA A 160 12.59 50.27 -72.47
N ALA A 161 12.76 50.77 -71.24
CA ALA A 161 12.94 49.88 -70.09
C ALA A 161 11.73 48.93 -70.09
N ASP A 162 11.98 47.64 -70.29
CA ASP A 162 10.92 46.64 -70.37
C ASP A 162 10.14 46.69 -69.04
N PRO A 163 8.84 47.06 -69.01
CA PRO A 163 8.10 47.21 -67.75
C PRO A 163 8.08 45.90 -66.94
N LEU A 164 8.40 44.78 -67.58
CA LEU A 164 8.55 43.48 -66.96
C LEU A 164 9.81 43.35 -66.08
N GLU A 165 10.93 44.01 -66.43
CA GLU A 165 12.21 43.91 -65.70
C GLU A 165 12.14 44.63 -64.34
N ALA A 166 11.47 45.78 -64.31
CA ALA A 166 11.18 46.51 -63.08
C ALA A 166 10.21 45.74 -62.16
N VAL A 167 9.27 44.99 -62.73
CA VAL A 167 8.33 44.13 -61.96
C VAL A 167 9.04 42.90 -61.41
N VAL A 168 9.89 42.24 -62.21
CA VAL A 168 10.70 41.09 -61.77
C VAL A 168 11.67 41.50 -60.66
N SER A 169 12.29 42.68 -60.75
CA SER A 169 13.17 43.21 -59.69
C SER A 169 12.42 43.41 -58.36
N ARG A 170 11.23 44.01 -58.39
CA ARG A 170 10.40 44.18 -57.18
C ARG A 170 9.93 42.85 -56.58
N ILE A 171 9.54 41.89 -57.42
CA ILE A 171 9.13 40.56 -56.96
C ILE A 171 10.32 39.83 -56.32
N SER A 172 11.51 39.88 -56.94
CA SER A 172 12.71 39.29 -56.36
C SER A 172 13.05 39.90 -55.00
N GLN A 173 12.89 41.23 -54.85
CA GLN A 173 13.09 41.91 -53.57
C GLN A 173 12.07 41.45 -52.50
N GLN A 174 10.79 41.34 -52.87
CA GLN A 174 9.75 40.82 -51.97
C GLN A 174 9.99 39.36 -51.56
N VAL A 175 10.49 38.53 -52.47
CA VAL A 175 10.84 37.13 -52.17
C VAL A 175 11.98 37.06 -51.16
N THR A 176 13.03 37.89 -51.31
CA THR A 176 14.14 37.92 -50.36
C THR A 176 13.72 38.40 -48.96
N GLU A 177 12.74 39.31 -48.90
CA GLU A 177 12.19 39.81 -47.63
C GLU A 177 11.35 38.74 -46.93
N ILE A 178 10.50 38.02 -47.68
CA ILE A 178 9.73 36.88 -47.18
C ILE A 178 10.64 35.74 -46.71
N GLU A 179 11.73 35.47 -47.42
CA GLU A 179 12.72 34.48 -47.00
C GLU A 179 13.40 34.86 -45.68
N ALA A 180 13.73 36.14 -45.50
CA ALA A 180 14.29 36.64 -44.25
C ALA A 180 13.28 36.51 -43.08
N ASP A 181 12.03 36.90 -43.30
CA ASP A 181 10.95 36.76 -42.32
C ASP A 181 10.68 35.30 -41.95
N PHE A 182 10.74 34.39 -42.93
CA PHE A 182 10.58 32.97 -42.70
C PHE A 182 11.70 32.39 -41.83
N GLN A 183 12.95 32.82 -42.06
CA GLN A 183 14.08 32.39 -41.21
C GLN A 183 13.98 32.97 -39.79
N ALA A 184 13.56 34.23 -39.66
CA ALA A 184 13.30 34.85 -38.36
C ALA A 184 12.20 34.09 -37.60
N PHE A 185 11.09 33.77 -38.27
CA PHE A 185 9.98 33.01 -37.71
C PHE A 185 10.39 31.60 -37.26
N LYS A 186 11.21 30.90 -38.07
CA LYS A 186 11.74 29.58 -37.75
C LYS A 186 12.61 29.63 -36.50
N THR A 187 13.45 30.66 -36.39
CA THR A 187 14.34 30.87 -35.23
C THR A 187 13.53 31.18 -33.96
N GLN A 188 12.53 32.06 -34.05
CA GLN A 188 11.65 32.36 -32.93
C GLN A 188 10.89 31.13 -32.45
N THR A 189 10.33 30.35 -33.38
CA THR A 189 9.59 29.13 -33.04
C THR A 189 10.48 28.09 -32.35
N ALA A 190 11.73 27.94 -32.81
CA ALA A 190 12.71 27.05 -32.17
C ALA A 190 13.03 27.50 -30.73
N ASN A 191 13.18 28.81 -30.51
CA ASN A 191 13.42 29.37 -29.18
C ASN A 191 12.22 29.15 -28.25
N ASP A 192 11.00 29.43 -28.71
CA ASP A 192 9.77 29.24 -27.91
C ASP A 192 9.58 27.76 -27.52
N ILE A 193 9.83 26.82 -28.45
CA ILE A 193 9.80 25.38 -28.18
C ILE A 193 10.83 25.02 -27.12
N GLN A 194 12.05 25.54 -27.23
CA GLN A 194 13.12 25.26 -26.29
C GLN A 194 12.78 25.79 -24.89
N THR A 195 12.22 27.00 -24.77
CA THR A 195 11.77 27.58 -23.50
C THR A 195 10.61 26.79 -22.89
N SER A 196 9.64 26.37 -23.70
CA SER A 196 8.53 25.53 -23.22
C SER A 196 9.04 24.18 -22.73
N LYS A 197 10.01 23.59 -23.41
CA LYS A 197 10.62 22.31 -23.02
C LYS A 197 11.33 22.41 -21.68
N THR A 198 12.19 23.42 -21.49
CA THR A 198 12.91 23.62 -20.22
C THR A 198 11.96 23.88 -19.05
N LYS A 199 10.88 24.65 -19.27
CA LYS A 199 9.85 24.84 -18.24
C LYS A 199 9.18 23.52 -17.86
N THR A 200 8.81 22.71 -18.85
CA THR A 200 8.17 21.41 -18.61
C THR A 200 9.11 20.45 -17.86
N ASP A 201 10.39 20.42 -18.22
CA ASP A 201 11.39 19.59 -17.53
C ASP A 201 11.56 20.01 -16.06
N ASN A 202 11.55 21.31 -15.79
CA ASN A 202 11.61 21.84 -14.42
C ASN A 202 10.37 21.45 -13.60
N ASP A 203 9.17 21.61 -14.18
CA ASP A 203 7.91 21.26 -13.52
C ASP A 203 7.85 19.74 -13.22
N ILE A 204 8.31 18.90 -14.16
CA ILE A 204 8.41 17.44 -13.97
C ILE A 204 9.37 17.11 -12.82
N ASN A 205 10.53 17.76 -12.75
CA ASN A 205 11.51 17.49 -11.71
C ASN A 205 11.01 17.94 -10.33
N ALA A 206 10.32 19.09 -10.25
CA ALA A 206 9.68 19.55 -9.03
C ALA A 206 8.60 18.57 -8.54
N LEU A 207 7.72 18.12 -9.46
CA LEU A 207 6.68 17.12 -9.15
C LEU A 207 7.26 15.78 -8.70
N LYS A 208 8.34 15.30 -9.33
CA LYS A 208 9.04 14.07 -8.90
C LYS A 208 9.58 14.20 -7.48
N THR A 209 10.20 15.33 -7.17
CA THR A 209 10.78 15.60 -5.85
C THR A 209 9.69 15.62 -4.78
N GLN A 210 8.59 16.33 -5.06
CA GLN A 210 7.44 16.39 -4.17
C GLN A 210 6.82 15.01 -3.95
N THR A 211 6.56 14.27 -5.03
CA THR A 211 5.96 12.92 -4.95
C THR A 211 6.82 11.94 -4.17
N THR A 212 8.16 12.02 -4.32
CA THR A 212 9.09 11.17 -3.57
C THR A 212 9.07 11.50 -2.08
N GLY A 213 9.01 12.79 -1.73
CA GLY A 213 8.84 13.24 -0.35
C GLY A 213 7.54 12.74 0.27
N ASP A 214 6.42 12.91 -0.43
CA ASP A 214 5.10 12.47 0.02
C ASP A 214 5.05 10.94 0.23
N ILE A 215 5.63 10.16 -0.68
CA ILE A 215 5.75 8.69 -0.54
C ILE A 215 6.56 8.33 0.70
N GLN A 216 7.69 9.00 0.94
CA GLN A 216 8.53 8.74 2.10
C GLN A 216 7.80 9.05 3.41
N THR A 217 7.06 10.16 3.46
CA THR A 217 6.24 10.52 4.62
C THR A 217 5.15 9.47 4.90
N LEU A 218 4.44 9.02 3.86
CA LEU A 218 3.41 7.99 3.97
C LEU A 218 3.97 6.65 4.46
N GLN A 219 5.14 6.24 3.95
CA GLN A 219 5.81 5.03 4.40
C GLN A 219 6.21 5.10 5.88
N ASN A 220 6.75 6.24 6.32
CA ASN A 220 7.13 6.44 7.71
C ASN A 220 5.92 6.45 8.64
N SER A 221 4.81 7.07 8.22
CA SER A 221 3.55 7.07 8.99
C SER A 221 2.94 5.67 9.12
N ASN A 222 2.91 4.88 8.05
CA ASN A 222 2.43 3.49 8.11
C ASN A 222 3.29 2.63 9.05
N THR A 223 4.62 2.76 8.97
CA THR A 223 5.54 1.97 9.82
C THR A 223 5.35 2.28 11.31
N GLN A 224 5.16 3.56 11.66
CA GLN A 224 4.88 3.98 13.04
C GLN A 224 3.51 3.48 13.52
N GLN A 225 2.52 3.43 12.62
CA GLN A 225 1.18 2.95 12.91
C GLN A 225 1.14 1.43 13.11
N ASP A 226 1.89 0.65 12.32
CA ASP A 226 1.99 -0.81 12.46
C ASP A 226 2.65 -1.22 13.79
N LEU A 227 3.68 -0.49 14.22
CA LEU A 227 4.32 -0.69 15.52
C LEU A 227 3.38 -0.37 16.69
N ALA A 228 2.56 0.68 16.57
CA ALA A 228 1.58 1.06 17.59
C ALA A 228 0.38 0.09 17.66
N ILE A 229 -0.04 -0.51 16.53
CA ILE A 229 -1.12 -1.51 16.47
C ILE A 229 -0.66 -2.85 17.08
N GLN A 230 0.60 -3.25 16.85
CA GLN A 230 1.19 -4.45 17.45
C GLN A 230 1.25 -4.39 18.99
N ASP A 231 1.41 -3.20 19.57
CA ASP A 231 1.52 -3.05 21.02
C ASP A 231 0.17 -2.86 21.73
N THR A 232 -0.89 -2.52 21.01
CA THR A 232 -2.23 -2.30 21.58
C THR A 232 -3.16 -3.52 21.48
N GLN A 233 -2.77 -4.59 20.78
CA GLN A 233 -3.58 -5.79 20.54
C GLN A 233 -2.79 -7.09 20.79
N SER A 234 -2.10 -7.18 21.93
CA SER A 234 -1.38 -8.41 22.30
C SER A 234 -1.96 -9.07 23.55
N SER A 235 -1.97 -10.39 23.54
CA SER A 235 -2.33 -11.24 24.69
C SER A 235 -1.18 -12.18 25.03
N THR A 236 -1.12 -12.62 26.28
CA THR A 236 -0.14 -13.61 26.72
C THR A 236 -0.79 -14.94 27.01
N PHE A 237 -0.02 -16.01 26.85
CA PHE A 237 -0.41 -17.36 27.27
C PHE A 237 0.84 -18.16 27.61
N VAL A 238 0.67 -19.23 28.38
CA VAL A 238 1.76 -20.19 28.64
C VAL A 238 1.60 -21.37 27.68
N HIS A 239 2.68 -21.70 27.00
CA HIS A 239 2.82 -22.90 26.19
C HIS A 239 3.44 -23.99 27.07
N TRP A 240 2.59 -24.76 27.75
CA TRP A 240 3.03 -25.84 28.61
C TRP A 240 3.50 -27.03 27.77
N GLY A 241 4.60 -27.67 28.14
CA GLY A 241 5.17 -28.79 27.37
C GLY A 241 5.89 -28.36 26.08
N SER A 242 6.28 -27.09 25.96
CA SER A 242 7.26 -26.64 24.97
C SER A 242 8.14 -25.50 25.48
N SER A 243 9.41 -25.47 25.05
CA SER A 243 10.33 -24.35 25.31
C SER A 243 10.22 -23.22 24.27
N THR A 244 9.37 -23.38 23.27
CA THR A 244 9.21 -22.44 22.14
C THR A 244 7.76 -22.03 21.95
N CYS A 245 7.54 -20.92 21.23
CA CYS A 245 6.21 -20.41 20.91
C CYS A 245 5.84 -20.70 19.44
N SER A 246 4.55 -20.61 19.11
CA SER A 246 4.06 -20.77 17.73
C SER A 246 4.53 -19.62 16.83
N ASN A 247 4.48 -19.80 15.51
CA ASN A 247 4.83 -18.75 14.53
C ASN A 247 3.97 -17.47 14.64
N LEU A 248 2.81 -17.52 15.31
CA LEU A 248 1.91 -16.38 15.53
C LEU A 248 2.14 -15.69 16.88
N SER A 249 3.22 -16.04 17.56
CA SER A 249 3.55 -15.54 18.89
C SER A 249 5.06 -15.42 19.08
N GLY A 250 5.48 -14.36 19.79
CA GLY A 250 6.86 -14.18 20.20
C GLY A 250 7.09 -14.80 21.59
N ILE A 251 8.28 -15.35 21.81
CA ILE A 251 8.71 -15.80 23.14
C ILE A 251 8.99 -14.60 24.04
N VAL A 252 8.45 -14.63 25.25
CA VAL A 252 8.81 -13.70 26.34
C VAL A 252 9.95 -14.30 27.15
N TYR A 253 9.77 -15.53 27.64
CA TYR A 253 10.82 -16.36 28.24
C TYR A 253 10.44 -17.84 28.22
N SER A 254 11.44 -18.72 28.38
CA SER A 254 11.28 -20.16 28.56
C SER A 254 11.74 -20.62 29.94
N GLY A 255 11.28 -21.79 30.34
CA GLY A 255 11.46 -22.29 31.69
C GLY A 255 11.11 -23.77 31.86
N VAL A 256 11.03 -24.17 33.13
CA VAL A 256 10.51 -25.46 33.58
C VAL A 256 9.22 -25.25 34.37
N VAL A 257 8.33 -26.23 34.38
CA VAL A 257 7.09 -26.12 35.16
C VAL A 257 7.39 -26.33 36.64
N GLY A 258 6.82 -25.49 37.49
CA GLY A 258 6.83 -25.65 38.94
C GLY A 258 5.42 -25.54 39.52
N GLY A 259 5.26 -26.02 40.74
CA GLY A 259 3.98 -26.01 41.44
C GLY A 259 4.09 -26.51 42.88
N ALA A 260 2.94 -26.83 43.47
CA ALA A 260 2.86 -27.38 44.81
C ALA A 260 3.17 -28.88 44.86
N TRP A 261 3.66 -29.36 46.01
CA TRP A 261 3.72 -30.79 46.28
C TRP A 261 2.32 -31.37 46.42
N TYR A 262 2.07 -32.49 45.75
CA TYR A 262 0.75 -33.11 45.65
C TYR A 262 0.11 -33.52 46.99
N ARG A 263 0.88 -33.59 48.10
CA ARG A 263 0.36 -33.90 49.45
C ARG A 263 0.13 -32.70 50.36
N HIS A 264 0.52 -31.49 49.94
CA HIS A 264 0.37 -30.28 50.74
C HIS A 264 -0.95 -29.57 50.45
N SER A 265 -2.04 -30.00 51.10
CA SER A 265 -3.41 -29.47 50.89
C SER A 265 -3.58 -27.96 51.10
N GLY A 266 -2.68 -27.31 51.84
CA GLY A 266 -2.66 -25.86 52.03
C GLY A 266 -1.90 -25.06 50.96
N SER A 267 -1.34 -25.72 49.94
CA SER A 267 -0.52 -25.05 48.90
C SER A 267 -1.37 -24.41 47.80
N ALA A 268 -0.71 -23.62 46.95
CA ALA A 268 -1.32 -23.06 45.74
C ALA A 268 -1.66 -24.17 44.73
N THR A 269 -2.73 -23.96 43.95
CA THR A 269 -3.22 -24.94 42.97
C THR A 269 -2.71 -24.68 41.54
N ASN A 270 -2.22 -23.48 41.25
CA ASN A 270 -1.77 -23.11 39.91
C ASN A 270 -0.35 -23.62 39.64
N TYR A 271 -0.05 -23.88 38.37
CA TYR A 271 1.32 -24.11 37.92
C TYR A 271 2.02 -22.78 37.59
N LEU A 272 3.34 -22.77 37.65
CA LEU A 272 4.19 -21.64 37.31
C LEU A 272 5.18 -22.05 36.22
N CYS A 273 5.41 -21.16 35.26
CA CYS A 273 6.53 -21.31 34.33
C CYS A 273 7.77 -20.65 34.94
N MET A 274 8.69 -21.45 35.45
CA MET A 274 9.85 -20.98 36.20
C MET A 274 11.02 -20.69 35.27
N THR A 275 11.52 -19.46 35.30
CA THR A 275 12.71 -19.07 34.50
C THR A 275 13.95 -19.88 34.89
N MET A 276 14.78 -20.22 33.90
CA MET A 276 16.07 -20.88 34.11
C MET A 276 17.17 -19.91 34.60
N SER A 277 16.84 -18.64 34.84
CA SER A 277 17.76 -17.63 35.38
C SER A 277 17.15 -16.96 36.62
N PRO A 278 16.95 -17.70 37.73
CA PRO A 278 16.37 -17.14 38.95
C PRO A 278 17.33 -16.18 39.64
N VAL A 279 16.78 -15.18 40.34
CA VAL A 279 17.53 -14.27 41.20
C VAL A 279 17.18 -14.58 42.65
N ALA A 280 18.19 -14.93 43.46
CA ALA A 280 17.99 -15.19 44.88
C ALA A 280 17.75 -13.88 45.65
N SER A 281 16.75 -13.88 46.52
CA SER A 281 16.50 -12.79 47.46
C SER A 281 17.39 -12.93 48.70
N SER A 282 17.85 -11.81 49.25
CA SER A 282 18.55 -11.77 50.54
C SER A 282 17.61 -11.67 51.75
N HIS A 283 16.29 -11.68 51.53
CA HIS A 283 15.32 -11.68 52.63
C HIS A 283 15.44 -12.97 53.47
N PRO A 284 15.54 -12.85 54.81
CA PRO A 284 15.65 -14.03 55.67
C PRO A 284 14.34 -14.82 55.69
N VAL A 285 14.44 -16.14 55.61
CA VAL A 285 13.31 -17.05 55.80
C VAL A 285 12.99 -17.12 57.30
N THR A 286 11.74 -16.86 57.68
CA THR A 286 11.31 -16.91 59.09
C THR A 286 9.95 -17.62 59.22
N GLY A 287 9.77 -18.41 60.28
CA GLY A 287 8.50 -19.03 60.62
C GLY A 287 8.06 -20.17 59.69
N VAL A 288 6.75 -20.22 59.41
CA VAL A 288 6.08 -21.18 58.51
C VAL A 288 6.23 -20.70 57.07
N VAL A 289 6.53 -21.61 56.15
CA VAL A 289 6.85 -21.29 54.74
C VAL A 289 5.91 -21.99 53.76
N ALA A 290 5.79 -21.43 52.56
CA ALA A 290 5.20 -22.09 51.40
C ALA A 290 6.32 -22.66 50.53
N TYR A 291 6.20 -23.92 50.14
CA TYR A 291 7.17 -24.59 49.28
C TYR A 291 6.74 -24.53 47.81
N LEU A 292 7.73 -24.38 46.93
CA LEU A 292 7.58 -24.47 45.48
C LEU A 292 8.48 -25.60 44.97
N TYR A 293 7.89 -26.54 44.25
CA TYR A 293 8.55 -27.73 43.72
C TYR A 293 8.62 -27.67 42.20
N GLY A 294 9.60 -28.36 41.62
CA GLY A 294 9.58 -28.67 40.19
C GLY A 294 8.43 -29.62 39.87
N SER A 295 7.93 -29.55 38.64
CA SER A 295 6.94 -30.49 38.15
C SER A 295 7.59 -31.69 37.47
N GLU A 296 6.86 -32.81 37.42
CA GLU A 296 7.20 -33.96 36.59
C GLU A 296 5.95 -34.53 35.90
N TYR A 297 6.16 -35.19 34.76
CA TYR A 297 5.13 -36.00 34.12
C TYR A 297 4.97 -37.33 34.88
N GLU A 298 3.75 -37.66 35.29
CA GLU A 298 3.37 -38.95 35.87
C GLU A 298 2.39 -39.69 34.96
N THR A 299 2.85 -39.99 33.75
CA THR A 299 2.03 -40.47 32.62
C THR A 299 2.01 -42.00 32.46
N TRP A 300 2.88 -42.73 33.16
CA TRP A 300 3.09 -44.18 33.02
C TRP A 300 3.44 -44.63 31.59
N ASP A 301 4.05 -43.74 30.81
CA ASP A 301 4.54 -43.98 29.45
C ASP A 301 6.01 -43.55 29.31
N SER A 302 6.50 -43.32 28.08
CA SER A 302 7.89 -42.90 27.82
C SER A 302 8.28 -41.55 28.45
N TYR A 303 7.31 -40.77 28.92
CA TYR A 303 7.50 -39.45 29.54
C TYR A 303 7.50 -39.50 31.07
N GLN A 304 7.31 -40.67 31.68
CA GLN A 304 7.30 -40.83 33.13
C GLN A 304 8.56 -40.22 33.79
N PHE A 305 8.34 -39.46 34.87
CA PHE A 305 9.35 -38.75 35.68
C PHE A 305 10.18 -37.70 34.93
N ARG A 306 9.79 -37.34 33.71
CA ARG A 306 10.49 -36.30 32.97
C ARG A 306 10.01 -34.93 33.39
N VAL A 307 10.92 -33.98 33.45
CA VAL A 307 10.62 -32.59 33.83
C VAL A 307 10.03 -31.83 32.62
N PRO A 308 8.75 -31.41 32.66
CA PRO A 308 8.13 -30.59 31.62
C PRO A 308 8.78 -29.21 31.50
N VAL A 309 8.96 -28.77 30.27
CA VAL A 309 9.34 -27.38 29.96
C VAL A 309 8.12 -26.51 29.68
N CYS A 310 8.31 -25.20 29.69
CA CYS A 310 7.27 -24.23 29.35
C CYS A 310 7.86 -22.99 28.67
N ALA A 311 7.02 -22.26 27.95
CA ALA A 311 7.34 -20.94 27.43
C ALA A 311 6.18 -19.99 27.67
N VAL A 312 6.49 -18.76 28.10
CA VAL A 312 5.49 -17.68 28.13
C VAL A 312 5.55 -16.96 26.79
N CYS A 313 4.43 -16.95 26.09
CA CYS A 313 4.29 -16.46 24.74
C CYS A 313 3.43 -15.20 24.70
N ARG A 314 3.84 -14.22 23.90
CA ARG A 314 3.04 -13.05 23.53
C ARG A 314 2.48 -13.25 22.14
N SER A 315 1.17 -13.42 22.02
CA SER A 315 0.49 -13.45 20.73
C SER A 315 0.43 -12.04 20.13
N THR A 316 0.55 -11.95 18.81
CA THR A 316 0.26 -10.72 18.05
C THR A 316 -1.23 -10.41 17.97
N LEU A 317 -2.08 -11.33 18.48
CA LEU A 317 -3.52 -11.22 18.53
C LEU A 317 -4.00 -10.86 19.93
N SER A 318 -5.15 -10.19 19.98
CA SER A 318 -5.65 -9.48 21.16
C SER A 318 -6.12 -10.38 22.29
N THR A 319 -6.53 -11.61 21.97
CA THR A 319 -7.17 -12.53 22.92
C THR A 319 -6.62 -13.94 22.74
N THR A 320 -6.38 -14.64 23.86
CA THR A 320 -6.03 -16.05 23.91
C THR A 320 -7.06 -16.82 24.74
N VAL A 321 -7.32 -18.08 24.37
CA VAL A 321 -8.23 -18.97 25.09
C VAL A 321 -7.77 -20.41 25.00
N MET A 322 -7.90 -21.16 26.10
CA MET A 322 -7.76 -22.62 26.12
C MET A 322 -9.14 -23.25 25.98
N ILE A 323 -9.30 -24.16 25.02
CA ILE A 323 -10.54 -24.89 24.75
C ILE A 323 -10.31 -26.37 25.12
N PRO A 324 -10.88 -26.87 26.23
CA PRO A 324 -10.74 -28.27 26.61
C PRO A 324 -11.67 -29.17 25.78
N GLY A 325 -11.27 -30.42 25.56
CA GLY A 325 -12.04 -31.44 24.83
C GLY A 325 -11.93 -31.38 23.30
N THR A 326 -11.05 -30.56 22.75
CA THR A 326 -10.80 -30.46 21.29
C THR A 326 -9.33 -30.16 21.04
N ASN A 327 -8.80 -30.57 19.89
CA ASN A 327 -7.48 -30.14 19.38
C ASN A 327 -7.60 -29.12 18.24
N VAL A 328 -8.82 -28.63 17.97
CA VAL A 328 -9.13 -27.69 16.88
C VAL A 328 -9.77 -26.43 17.46
N CYS A 329 -9.33 -25.27 16.98
CA CYS A 329 -9.92 -23.98 17.31
C CYS A 329 -11.26 -23.74 16.60
N THR A 330 -12.13 -22.95 17.22
CA THR A 330 -13.40 -22.54 16.60
C THR A 330 -13.14 -21.68 15.34
N PRO A 331 -14.09 -21.63 14.38
CA PRO A 331 -13.91 -20.85 13.15
C PRO A 331 -13.53 -19.38 13.42
N GLY A 332 -12.51 -18.89 12.71
CA GLY A 332 -12.00 -17.53 12.86
C GLY A 332 -11.07 -17.32 14.08
N TRP A 333 -10.66 -18.39 14.75
CA TRP A 333 -9.57 -18.39 15.72
C TRP A 333 -8.34 -19.12 15.16
N HIS A 334 -7.15 -18.66 15.54
CA HIS A 334 -5.89 -19.24 15.11
C HIS A 334 -5.35 -20.20 16.18
N LEU A 335 -4.95 -21.39 15.75
CA LEU A 335 -4.32 -22.38 16.64
C LEU A 335 -2.91 -21.93 17.01
N GLN A 336 -2.65 -21.80 18.31
CA GLN A 336 -1.31 -21.59 18.85
C GLN A 336 -0.63 -22.94 19.08
N TYR A 337 -1.30 -23.85 19.81
CA TYR A 337 -0.88 -25.24 19.96
C TYR A 337 -2.05 -26.11 20.44
N SER A 338 -1.87 -27.43 20.40
CA SER A 338 -2.82 -28.41 20.90
C SER A 338 -2.11 -29.53 21.66
N GLY A 339 -2.85 -30.20 22.54
CA GLY A 339 -2.33 -31.36 23.25
C GLY A 339 -3.34 -31.96 24.21
N PHE A 340 -2.92 -32.20 25.46
CA PHE A 340 -3.70 -32.91 26.46
C PHE A 340 -3.99 -32.02 27.67
N ILE A 341 -5.19 -32.16 28.23
CA ILE A 341 -5.47 -31.60 29.55
C ILE A 341 -4.74 -32.47 30.58
N MET A 342 -3.88 -31.84 31.36
CA MET A 342 -3.12 -32.48 32.42
C MET A 342 -3.30 -31.74 33.74
N THR A 343 -3.26 -32.51 34.83
CA THR A 343 -3.42 -32.03 36.21
C THR A 343 -2.92 -33.10 37.18
N GLY A 344 -3.06 -32.89 38.48
CA GLY A 344 -2.83 -33.92 39.50
C GLY A 344 -4.01 -34.88 39.67
N THR A 345 -3.71 -36.06 40.20
CA THR A 345 -4.69 -37.13 40.34
C THR A 345 -5.78 -36.86 41.39
N TYR A 346 -6.90 -37.58 41.30
CA TYR A 346 -8.06 -37.40 42.18
C TYR A 346 -7.84 -37.82 43.64
N PHE A 347 -6.79 -38.59 43.94
CA PHE A 347 -6.45 -39.05 45.29
C PHE A 347 -5.30 -38.25 45.93
N HIS A 348 -4.80 -37.20 45.26
CA HIS A 348 -3.83 -36.27 45.86
C HIS A 348 -4.50 -35.35 46.87
N ASP A 349 -3.81 -35.07 47.98
CA ASP A 349 -4.34 -34.21 49.06
C ASP A 349 -4.38 -32.73 48.63
N ALA A 350 -3.44 -32.30 47.76
CA ALA A 350 -3.39 -30.96 47.19
C ALA A 350 -4.18 -30.88 45.87
N GLY A 351 -4.93 -29.79 45.72
CA GLY A 351 -5.58 -29.46 44.44
C GLY A 351 -4.58 -28.99 43.39
N SER A 352 -4.93 -29.16 42.12
CA SER A 352 -4.13 -28.70 40.97
C SER A 352 -5.04 -28.15 39.87
N GLU A 353 -4.49 -27.23 39.08
CA GLU A 353 -5.19 -26.63 37.93
C GLU A 353 -5.24 -27.59 36.74
N TYR A 354 -6.27 -27.48 35.89
CA TYR A 354 -6.27 -28.11 34.58
C TYR A 354 -5.51 -27.24 33.58
N ILE A 355 -4.37 -27.70 33.08
CA ILE A 355 -3.59 -27.00 32.06
C ILE A 355 -3.57 -27.77 30.74
N CYS A 356 -3.42 -27.05 29.63
CA CYS A 356 -3.24 -27.66 28.31
C CYS A 356 -1.74 -27.84 28.04
N VAL A 357 -1.27 -29.08 28.03
CA VAL A 357 0.13 -29.41 27.73
C VAL A 357 0.26 -29.85 26.28
N ASP A 358 1.24 -29.31 25.55
CA ASP A 358 1.49 -29.64 24.15
C ASP A 358 1.65 -31.16 23.96
N SER A 359 1.03 -31.67 22.89
CA SER A 359 1.12 -33.08 22.47
C SER A 359 2.55 -33.62 22.32
N LYS A 360 3.54 -32.76 22.10
CA LYS A 360 4.97 -33.14 22.01
C LYS A 360 5.55 -33.53 23.36
N LEU A 361 4.94 -33.07 24.47
CA LEU A 361 5.38 -33.30 25.84
C LEU A 361 6.87 -33.02 26.01
N GLU A 362 7.33 -31.88 25.48
CA GLU A 362 8.73 -31.49 25.55
C GLU A 362 9.17 -31.46 27.02
N ASN A 363 10.38 -31.96 27.25
CA ASN A 363 10.95 -32.15 28.57
C ASN A 363 12.45 -31.86 28.53
N THR A 364 13.00 -31.58 29.70
CA THR A 364 14.44 -31.39 29.90
C THR A 364 15.07 -32.66 30.49
N THR A 365 16.37 -32.84 30.28
CA THR A 365 17.19 -33.88 30.91
C THR A 365 17.70 -33.46 32.30
N LEU A 366 17.23 -32.32 32.82
CA LEU A 366 17.66 -31.76 34.11
C LEU A 366 16.99 -32.42 35.33
N GLY A 367 16.33 -33.56 35.14
CA GLY A 367 15.73 -34.37 36.19
C GLY A 367 15.09 -35.61 35.56
N ASP A 368 15.65 -36.78 35.85
CA ASP A 368 15.25 -38.06 35.23
C ASP A 368 14.81 -39.10 36.29
N ALA A 369 14.43 -38.65 37.48
CA ALA A 369 14.02 -39.50 38.59
C ALA A 369 12.83 -38.86 39.31
N SER A 370 11.95 -39.71 39.85
CA SER A 370 10.81 -39.27 40.65
C SER A 370 11.28 -38.38 41.80
N GLN A 371 10.88 -37.11 41.79
CA GLN A 371 11.19 -36.18 42.89
C GLN A 371 9.96 -35.84 43.73
N GLU A 372 8.82 -36.47 43.43
CA GLU A 372 7.56 -36.31 44.15
C GLU A 372 7.25 -34.82 44.32
N GLY A 373 7.27 -34.06 43.23
CA GLY A 373 7.10 -32.61 43.24
C GLY A 373 5.66 -32.19 42.94
N ALA A 374 5.53 -31.19 42.07
CA ALA A 374 4.28 -30.97 41.35
C ALA A 374 4.12 -32.05 40.27
N VAL A 375 2.90 -32.47 39.99
CA VAL A 375 2.64 -33.63 39.12
C VAL A 375 1.74 -33.24 37.97
N LEU A 376 2.02 -33.78 36.79
CA LEU A 376 1.18 -33.68 35.60
C LEU A 376 0.85 -35.08 35.10
N GLU A 377 -0.41 -35.45 35.25
CA GLU A 377 -1.00 -36.70 34.77
C GLU A 377 -2.01 -36.42 33.67
N TYR A 378 -2.29 -37.41 32.82
CA TYR A 378 -3.37 -37.29 31.85
C TYR A 378 -4.72 -37.20 32.53
N THR A 379 -5.52 -36.20 32.15
CA THR A 379 -6.92 -36.15 32.56
C THR A 379 -7.75 -37.06 31.68
N VAL A 380 -8.50 -37.99 32.28
CA VAL A 380 -9.46 -38.83 31.58
C VAL A 380 -10.90 -38.42 31.87
N THR A 381 -11.75 -38.56 30.86
CA THR A 381 -13.17 -38.26 31.00
C THR A 381 -13.89 -39.30 31.85
N ARG A 382 -14.79 -38.81 32.71
CA ARG A 382 -15.84 -39.56 33.40
C ARG A 382 -17.18 -39.01 32.93
N CYS A 383 -17.80 -39.69 31.97
CA CYS A 383 -19.10 -39.30 31.44
C CYS A 383 -20.22 -39.67 32.44
N GLY A 384 -21.27 -38.85 32.47
CA GLY A 384 -22.34 -38.84 33.48
C GLY A 384 -23.18 -37.59 33.22
N THR A 385 -23.05 -36.56 34.07
CA THR A 385 -23.51 -35.21 33.72
C THR A 385 -22.74 -34.65 32.51
N LEU A 386 -21.48 -35.04 32.35
CA LEU A 386 -20.75 -34.87 31.10
C LEU A 386 -21.39 -35.82 30.05
N PRO A 387 -21.96 -35.33 28.93
CA PRO A 387 -22.80 -36.15 28.05
C PRO A 387 -22.06 -37.35 27.45
N CYS A 388 -22.49 -38.58 27.81
CA CYS A 388 -21.89 -39.82 27.32
C CYS A 388 -22.07 -40.07 25.80
N THR A 389 -22.95 -39.30 25.13
CA THR A 389 -23.11 -39.34 23.68
C THR A 389 -21.96 -38.65 22.93
N VAL A 390 -21.26 -37.74 23.59
CA VAL A 390 -20.14 -36.96 23.03
C VAL A 390 -18.82 -37.39 23.67
N TYR A 391 -18.82 -37.68 24.98
CA TYR A 391 -17.63 -38.06 25.73
C TYR A 391 -17.66 -39.55 26.10
N SER A 392 -16.57 -40.25 25.81
CA SER A 392 -16.42 -41.67 26.15
C SER A 392 -15.64 -41.84 27.44
N ASN A 393 -16.15 -42.62 28.39
CA ASN A 393 -15.45 -42.92 29.65
C ASN A 393 -14.00 -43.39 29.45
N ASN A 394 -13.11 -42.99 30.37
CA ASN A 394 -11.67 -43.32 30.34
C ASN A 394 -10.92 -42.82 29.10
N THR A 395 -11.39 -41.78 28.43
CA THR A 395 -10.68 -41.20 27.29
C THR A 395 -9.88 -39.97 27.72
N VAL A 396 -8.60 -39.91 27.36
CA VAL A 396 -7.72 -38.75 27.61
C VAL A 396 -8.33 -37.51 26.97
N VAL A 397 -8.40 -36.42 27.74
CA VAL A 397 -8.99 -35.16 27.31
C VAL A 397 -7.96 -34.36 26.52
N THR A 398 -8.28 -34.01 25.27
CA THR A 398 -7.44 -33.13 24.45
C THR A 398 -7.70 -31.66 24.75
N CYS A 399 -6.84 -30.76 24.26
CA CYS A 399 -7.03 -29.31 24.36
C CYS A 399 -6.41 -28.56 23.19
N ALA A 400 -6.91 -27.35 22.95
CA ALA A 400 -6.38 -26.41 21.98
C ALA A 400 -6.25 -25.03 22.62
N VAL A 401 -5.09 -24.39 22.48
CA VAL A 401 -4.90 -22.97 22.81
C VAL A 401 -5.00 -22.17 21.52
N CYS A 402 -5.90 -21.19 21.52
CA CYS A 402 -6.31 -20.45 20.35
C CYS A 402 -6.16 -18.95 20.60
N SER A 403 -5.94 -18.15 19.56
CA SER A 403 -5.95 -16.69 19.66
C SER A 403 -6.72 -15.98 18.55
N LYS A 404 -7.14 -14.74 18.81
CA LYS A 404 -7.98 -13.92 17.93
C LYS A 404 -7.71 -12.42 18.02
#